data_AF-A0A2V6V9S8-F1
#
_entry.id   AF-A0A2V6V9S8-F1
#
_cell.length_a   1.000
_cell.length_b   1.000
_cell.length_c   1.000
_cell.angle_alpha   90.00
_cell.angle_beta   90.00
_cell.angle_gamma   90.00
#
_symmetry.space_group_name_H-M   'P 1'
#
loop_
_entity.id
_entity.type
_entity.pdbx_description
1 polymer ?
#
loop_
_entity_poly.entity_id
_entity_poly.type
_entity_poly.pdbx_seq_one_letter_code
_entity_poly.pdbx_strand_id
1 'polypeptide(L)'
;MEDVPHRRDALAHLAFAGLIDVQDRMLHNRSYTTGHKSYRARATIDLGNAIGWEHAHSVLYAGVPDIAVGPRWYSTYEMGGNVVQSLLDARDAELLKQTAALTPAEEAMLVEVITRGREINVIEAIVALLKSGAAPRRILDAIQVAAAQVILETGDVNNYSMSQHGYEYCNTLGWFYDTFQHPHRLKLLFVAASFIQHAAEHQRDTPNNLGRRTLTPPPGASGWSATQLLAKLEAALLALEADESVALTAAYLAAGHDRAPLVQTLASAAVEVGNDPHNQELGLSLLEDYAKTRAHDRDRLLLAQAKHTAGHRKYGDHLECYRRFAEAMGVEV
;
A
#
# COMPACT_ATOMS: atom_id res chain seq x y z
N MET A 1 -4.37 1.11 28.43
CA MET A 1 -3.36 2.15 28.72
C MET A 1 -3.97 3.17 29.67
N GLU A 2 -3.67 3.05 30.95
CA GLU A 2 -4.28 3.80 32.05
C GLU A 2 -3.80 5.26 32.13
N ASP A 3 -2.58 5.53 31.65
CA ASP A 3 -2.04 6.88 31.51
C ASP A 3 -2.62 7.58 30.26
N VAL A 4 -3.82 8.15 30.41
CA VAL A 4 -4.53 8.85 29.33
C VAL A 4 -3.70 9.99 28.72
N PRO A 5 -3.06 10.88 29.50
CA PRO A 5 -2.23 11.96 28.95
C PRO A 5 -1.14 11.51 27.96
N HIS A 6 -0.46 10.39 28.23
CA HIS A 6 0.67 9.93 27.41
C HIS A 6 0.30 8.84 26.40
N ARG A 7 -0.97 8.40 26.37
CA ARG A 7 -1.44 7.30 25.51
C ARG A 7 -1.10 7.54 24.04
N ARG A 8 -1.32 8.76 23.55
CA ARG A 8 -1.10 9.09 22.13
C ARG A 8 0.36 8.95 21.71
N ASP A 9 1.29 9.36 22.58
CA ASP A 9 2.72 9.25 22.33
C ASP A 9 3.19 7.79 22.40
N ALA A 10 2.68 7.02 23.36
CA ALA A 10 2.94 5.58 23.44
C ALA A 10 2.44 4.82 22.19
N LEU A 11 1.25 5.16 21.68
CA LEU A 11 0.71 4.59 20.44
C LEU A 11 1.56 4.99 19.22
N ALA A 12 2.06 6.23 19.18
CA ALA A 12 2.97 6.68 18.13
C ALA A 12 4.27 5.85 18.13
N HIS A 13 4.83 5.57 19.31
CA HIS A 13 6.02 4.72 19.43
C HIS A 13 5.76 3.26 19.07
N LEU A 14 4.58 2.71 19.40
CA LEU A 14 4.18 1.36 19.01
C LEU A 14 4.14 1.22 17.48
N ALA A 15 3.43 2.14 16.81
CA ALA A 15 3.36 2.16 15.34
C ALA A 15 4.74 2.37 14.71
N PHE A 16 5.53 3.30 15.25
CA PHE A 16 6.88 3.57 14.79
C PHE A 16 7.79 2.33 14.89
N ALA A 17 7.74 1.60 16.01
CA ALA A 17 8.52 0.38 16.21
C ALA A 17 8.17 -0.72 15.18
N GLY A 18 6.90 -0.82 14.79
CA GLY A 18 6.49 -1.70 13.69
C GLY A 18 6.97 -1.22 12.31
N LEU A 19 6.98 0.10 12.07
CA LEU A 19 7.39 0.71 10.81
C LEU A 19 8.90 0.62 10.52
N ILE A 20 9.74 0.57 11.56
CA ILE A 20 11.18 0.40 11.35
C ILE A 20 11.57 -1.07 11.11
N ASP A 21 10.65 -2.02 11.36
CA ASP A 21 10.90 -3.45 11.22
C ASP A 21 10.61 -3.96 9.80
N VAL A 22 11.47 -3.55 8.88
CA VAL A 22 11.44 -3.98 7.48
C VAL A 22 12.82 -4.51 7.09
N GLN A 23 12.86 -5.66 6.42
CA GLN A 23 14.10 -6.23 5.90
C GLN A 23 14.69 -5.41 4.74
N ASP A 24 16.01 -5.34 4.70
CA ASP A 24 16.81 -4.74 3.63
C ASP A 24 16.99 -5.65 2.41
N ARG A 25 16.67 -6.95 2.54
CA ARG A 25 16.85 -7.93 1.47
C ARG A 25 15.61 -8.78 1.27
N MET A 26 15.16 -8.83 0.02
CA MET A 26 14.01 -9.64 -0.40
C MET A 26 14.37 -10.98 -1.04
N LEU A 27 15.40 -11.03 -1.88
CA LEU A 27 15.75 -12.24 -2.63
C LEU A 27 16.39 -13.31 -1.75
N HIS A 28 15.81 -14.52 -1.78
CA HIS A 28 16.23 -15.70 -1.00
C HIS A 28 16.31 -15.47 0.51
N ASN A 29 15.51 -14.54 1.03
CA ASN A 29 15.38 -14.34 2.47
C ASN A 29 14.08 -14.96 2.97
N ARG A 30 14.12 -15.64 4.12
CA ARG A 30 12.90 -16.18 4.73
C ARG A 30 12.23 -15.01 5.45
N SER A 31 11.06 -14.60 4.95
CA SER A 31 10.29 -13.45 5.45
C SER A 31 10.08 -13.53 6.96
N TYR A 32 10.87 -12.78 7.73
CA TYR A 32 10.62 -12.53 9.15
C TYR A 32 10.06 -11.12 9.38
N THR A 33 10.33 -10.16 8.48
CA THR A 33 10.07 -8.73 8.70
C THR A 33 9.69 -8.01 7.38
N THR A 34 8.62 -8.46 6.71
CA THR A 34 8.08 -7.82 5.49
C THR A 34 7.09 -6.70 5.80
N GLY A 35 7.22 -6.00 6.93
CA GLY A 35 6.30 -4.92 7.30
C GLY A 35 5.04 -5.35 8.04
N HIS A 36 4.75 -6.64 8.22
CA HIS A 36 3.56 -7.09 8.97
C HIS A 36 3.44 -6.49 10.38
N LYS A 37 4.56 -6.14 11.02
CA LYS A 37 4.53 -5.52 12.35
C LYS A 37 3.97 -4.11 12.33
N SER A 38 4.23 -3.32 11.29
CA SER A 38 3.62 -2.00 11.17
C SER A 38 2.11 -2.15 11.06
N TYR A 39 1.66 -3.10 10.23
CA TYR A 39 0.26 -3.41 10.06
C TYR A 39 -0.40 -3.87 11.37
N ARG A 40 0.20 -4.84 12.07
CA ARG A 40 -0.31 -5.30 13.38
C ARG A 40 -0.28 -4.22 14.44
N ALA A 41 0.71 -3.33 14.43
CA ALA A 41 0.72 -2.16 15.30
C ALA A 41 -0.46 -1.24 15.00
N ARG A 42 -0.72 -0.92 13.73
CA ARG A 42 -1.92 -0.15 13.32
C ARG A 42 -3.20 -0.86 13.76
N ALA A 43 -3.36 -2.15 13.46
CA ALA A 43 -4.55 -2.91 13.85
C ALA A 43 -4.78 -2.91 15.37
N THR A 44 -3.71 -3.01 16.16
CA THR A 44 -3.78 -2.89 17.64
C THR A 44 -4.37 -1.54 18.05
N ILE A 45 -3.98 -0.47 17.37
CA ILE A 45 -4.42 0.90 17.65
C ILE A 45 -5.87 1.11 17.19
N ASP A 46 -6.21 0.68 15.98
CA ASP A 46 -7.54 0.82 15.41
C ASP A 46 -8.57 0.00 16.21
N LEU A 47 -8.24 -1.25 16.59
CA LEU A 47 -9.08 -2.07 17.45
C LEU A 47 -9.26 -1.44 18.84
N GLY A 48 -8.18 -0.93 19.44
CA GLY A 48 -8.26 -0.25 20.75
C GLY A 48 -9.15 1.00 20.73
N ASN A 49 -9.13 1.75 19.62
CA ASN A 49 -10.04 2.88 19.41
C ASN A 49 -11.49 2.41 19.19
N ALA A 50 -11.69 1.34 18.43
CA ALA A 50 -13.03 0.84 18.08
C ALA A 50 -13.79 0.26 19.29
N ILE A 51 -13.10 -0.49 20.17
CA ILE A 51 -13.73 -1.18 21.30
C ILE A 51 -13.65 -0.40 22.62
N GLY A 52 -12.95 0.74 22.64
CA GLY A 52 -12.65 1.48 23.85
C GLY A 52 -11.39 0.98 24.58
N TRP A 53 -10.58 1.91 25.07
CA TRP A 53 -9.27 1.60 25.66
C TRP A 53 -9.35 0.91 27.03
N GLU A 54 -10.50 1.00 27.69
CA GLU A 54 -10.89 0.27 28.89
C GLU A 54 -11.14 -1.23 28.62
N HIS A 55 -11.49 -1.60 27.38
CA HIS A 55 -11.71 -2.98 26.95
C HIS A 55 -10.55 -3.54 26.11
N ALA A 56 -9.53 -2.73 25.83
CA ALA A 56 -8.41 -3.07 24.96
C ALA A 56 -7.30 -3.95 25.58
N HIS A 57 -7.49 -4.51 26.78
CA HIS A 57 -6.44 -5.29 27.46
C HIS A 57 -5.96 -6.47 26.60
N SER A 58 -6.88 -7.28 26.08
CA SER A 58 -6.53 -8.44 25.23
C SER A 58 -5.89 -8.03 23.91
N VAL A 59 -6.32 -6.90 23.33
CA VAL A 59 -5.73 -6.34 22.12
C VAL A 59 -4.28 -5.92 22.37
N LEU A 60 -4.02 -5.20 23.47
CA LEU A 60 -2.66 -4.80 23.85
C LEU A 60 -1.77 -5.99 24.21
N TYR A 61 -2.31 -6.99 24.91
CA TYR A 61 -1.59 -8.20 25.27
C TYR A 61 -1.16 -9.00 24.04
N ALA A 62 -1.98 -9.04 22.98
CA ALA A 62 -1.61 -9.69 21.73
C ALA A 62 -0.65 -8.83 20.89
N GLY A 63 -0.94 -7.53 20.75
CA GLY A 63 -0.24 -6.65 19.82
C GLY A 63 1.14 -6.21 20.29
N VAL A 64 1.28 -5.74 21.54
CA VAL A 64 2.54 -5.12 22.01
C VAL A 64 3.70 -6.11 22.07
N PRO A 65 3.56 -7.34 22.61
CA PRO A 65 4.65 -8.30 22.63
C PRO A 65 5.10 -8.71 21.23
N ASP A 66 4.19 -8.80 20.26
CA ASP A 66 4.54 -9.12 18.87
C ASP A 66 5.47 -8.05 18.26
N ILE A 67 5.27 -6.77 18.61
CA ILE A 67 6.17 -5.70 18.18
C ILE A 67 7.57 -5.88 18.77
N ALA A 68 7.68 -6.40 19.98
CA ALA A 68 8.93 -6.57 20.71
C ALA A 68 9.77 -7.80 20.29
N VAL A 69 9.28 -8.69 19.42
CA VAL A 69 9.98 -9.92 19.01
C VAL A 69 10.74 -9.72 17.69
N GLY A 70 12.08 -9.61 17.75
CA GLY A 70 12.94 -9.35 16.58
C GLY A 70 12.81 -7.90 16.07
N PRO A 71 13.65 -7.43 15.11
CA PRO A 71 14.87 -7.97 14.54
C PRO A 71 16.09 -7.68 15.45
N ARG A 72 17.24 -8.30 15.15
CA ARG A 72 18.50 -8.02 15.87
C ARG A 72 19.16 -6.71 15.42
N TRP A 73 18.79 -6.19 14.24
CA TRP A 73 19.34 -4.98 13.63
C TRP A 73 18.34 -4.39 12.62
N TYR A 74 18.18 -3.06 12.62
CA TYR A 74 17.27 -2.33 11.73
C TYR A 74 18.05 -1.61 10.60
N SER A 75 18.66 -2.36 9.69
CA SER A 75 19.59 -1.81 8.67
C SER A 75 18.95 -0.76 7.77
N THR A 76 17.73 -0.98 7.28
CA THR A 76 17.05 -0.01 6.42
C THR A 76 16.73 1.30 7.17
N TYR A 77 16.35 1.21 8.45
CA TYR A 77 16.13 2.40 9.28
C TYR A 77 17.44 3.11 9.63
N GLU A 78 18.51 2.37 9.91
CA GLU A 78 19.85 2.92 10.09
C GLU A 78 20.32 3.67 8.85
N MET A 79 20.10 3.12 7.65
CA MET A 79 20.36 3.82 6.38
C MET A 79 19.61 5.14 6.32
N GLY A 80 18.29 5.13 6.58
CA GLY A 80 17.47 6.35 6.59
C GLY A 80 17.96 7.37 7.63
N GLY A 81 18.40 6.90 8.81
CA GLY A 81 19.03 7.73 9.83
C GLY A 81 20.31 8.40 9.35
N ASN A 82 21.22 7.63 8.73
CA ASN A 82 22.49 8.13 8.21
C ASN A 82 22.31 9.10 7.04
N VAL A 83 21.34 8.85 6.15
CA VAL A 83 20.99 9.77 5.06
C VAL A 83 20.53 11.12 5.63
N VAL A 84 19.62 11.11 6.59
CA VAL A 84 19.13 12.35 7.21
C VAL A 84 20.26 13.08 7.95
N GLN A 85 21.11 12.35 8.66
CA GLN A 85 22.24 12.94 9.37
C GLN A 85 23.28 13.55 8.43
N SER A 86 23.63 12.85 7.35
CA SER A 86 24.80 13.17 6.52
C SER A 86 24.47 14.03 5.31
N LEU A 87 23.26 13.91 4.75
CA LEU A 87 22.87 14.58 3.50
C LEU A 87 21.84 15.69 3.70
N LEU A 88 21.18 15.72 4.86
CA LEU A 88 20.11 16.64 5.23
C LEU A 88 20.37 17.37 6.57
N ASP A 89 21.61 17.32 7.07
CA ASP A 89 22.09 18.05 8.24
C ASP A 89 21.26 17.82 9.53
N ALA A 90 20.65 16.63 9.68
CA ALA A 90 19.74 16.30 10.78
C ALA A 90 18.54 17.28 10.94
N ARG A 91 18.11 17.93 9.86
CA ARG A 91 17.03 18.93 9.86
C ARG A 91 15.62 18.30 9.81
N ASP A 92 15.43 17.14 10.44
CA ASP A 92 14.16 16.39 10.45
C ASP A 92 12.94 17.30 10.73
N ALA A 93 13.00 18.06 11.82
CA ALA A 93 11.89 18.88 12.30
C ALA A 93 11.54 20.05 11.36
N GLU A 94 12.50 20.54 10.60
CA GLU A 94 12.27 21.59 9.61
C GLU A 94 11.69 21.01 8.32
N LEU A 95 12.29 19.93 7.81
CA LEU A 95 11.84 19.26 6.58
C LEU A 95 10.42 18.70 6.75
N LEU A 96 10.07 18.18 7.93
CA LEU A 96 8.71 17.71 8.24
C LEU A 96 7.64 18.82 8.20
N LYS A 97 8.02 20.10 8.24
CA LYS A 97 7.08 21.23 8.13
C LYS A 97 6.87 21.70 6.69
N GLN A 98 7.60 21.16 5.72
CA GLN A 98 7.47 21.52 4.32
C GLN A 98 6.07 21.15 3.77
N THR A 99 5.52 22.02 2.93
CA THR A 99 4.16 21.89 2.39
C THR A 99 4.08 21.95 0.86
N ALA A 100 5.21 22.11 0.14
CA ALA A 100 5.17 22.22 -1.31
C ALA A 100 4.69 20.90 -1.94
N ALA A 101 3.82 21.02 -2.94
CA ALA A 101 3.38 19.88 -3.74
C ALA A 101 4.49 19.41 -4.69
N LEU A 102 4.44 18.13 -5.08
CA LEU A 102 5.20 17.67 -6.23
C LEU A 102 4.50 18.13 -7.50
N THR A 103 5.29 18.49 -8.51
CA THR A 103 4.81 18.59 -9.90
C THR A 103 4.53 17.20 -10.47
N PRO A 104 3.72 17.08 -11.53
CA PRO A 104 3.52 15.79 -12.21
C PRO A 104 4.83 15.16 -12.70
N ALA A 105 5.79 15.99 -13.13
CA ALA A 105 7.10 15.53 -13.59
C ALA A 105 7.97 14.97 -12.45
N GLU A 106 7.98 15.64 -11.29
CA GLU A 106 8.70 15.16 -10.10
C GLU A 106 8.11 13.86 -9.56
N GLU A 107 6.78 13.73 -9.53
CA GLU A 107 6.10 12.49 -9.15
C GLU A 107 6.44 11.35 -10.12
N ALA A 108 6.29 11.57 -11.42
CA ALA A 108 6.61 10.56 -12.43
C ALA A 108 8.09 10.14 -12.38
N MET A 109 9.00 11.09 -12.16
CA MET A 109 10.42 10.83 -11.98
C MET A 109 10.66 9.93 -10.76
N LEU A 110 10.08 10.27 -9.60
CA LEU A 110 10.27 9.50 -8.39
C LEU A 110 9.71 8.07 -8.52
N VAL A 111 8.51 7.93 -9.11
CA VAL A 111 7.91 6.62 -9.40
C VAL A 111 8.80 5.79 -10.32
N GLU A 112 9.36 6.40 -11.37
CA GLU A 112 10.29 5.71 -12.27
C GLU A 112 11.57 5.27 -11.55
N VAL A 113 12.19 6.17 -10.79
CA VAL A 113 13.43 5.88 -10.06
C VAL A 113 13.22 4.77 -9.03
N ILE A 114 12.10 4.76 -8.29
CA ILE A 114 11.77 3.67 -7.36
C ILE A 114 11.55 2.36 -8.10
N THR A 115 10.79 2.36 -9.20
CA THR A 115 10.40 1.12 -9.88
C THR A 115 11.45 0.57 -10.84
N ARG A 116 12.49 1.33 -11.19
CA ARG A 116 13.50 0.98 -12.21
C ARG A 116 14.95 1.29 -11.84
N GLY A 117 15.19 2.27 -10.97
CA GLY A 117 16.53 2.65 -10.54
C GLY A 117 17.13 1.67 -9.53
N ARG A 118 18.27 2.07 -8.95
CA ARG A 118 18.91 1.42 -7.81
C ARG A 118 18.63 2.20 -6.52
N GLU A 119 18.83 1.58 -5.36
CA GLU A 119 18.62 2.22 -4.05
C GLU A 119 19.30 3.60 -3.94
N ILE A 120 20.54 3.74 -4.42
CA ILE A 120 21.25 5.03 -4.42
C ILE A 120 20.51 6.12 -5.20
N ASN A 121 19.92 5.79 -6.35
CA ASN A 121 19.17 6.76 -7.16
C ASN A 121 17.89 7.20 -6.44
N VAL A 122 17.24 6.28 -5.71
CA VAL A 122 16.07 6.57 -4.89
C VAL A 122 16.42 7.54 -3.77
N ILE A 123 17.51 7.29 -3.06
CA ILE A 123 18.00 8.16 -1.98
C ILE A 123 18.30 9.56 -2.52
N GLU A 124 19.05 9.66 -3.63
CA GLU A 124 19.38 10.93 -4.27
C GLU A 124 18.13 11.71 -4.69
N ALA A 125 17.14 11.04 -5.28
CA ALA A 125 15.89 11.66 -5.70
C ALA A 125 15.09 12.22 -4.52
N ILE A 126 14.93 11.46 -3.43
CA ILE A 126 14.23 11.92 -2.23
C ILE A 126 14.97 13.10 -1.57
N VAL A 127 16.30 13.02 -1.47
CA VAL A 127 17.11 14.12 -0.94
C VAL A 127 16.95 15.38 -1.77
N ALA A 128 16.96 15.27 -3.11
CA ALA A 128 16.77 16.40 -4.00
C ALA A 128 15.39 17.06 -3.82
N LEU A 129 14.33 16.27 -3.73
CA LEU A 129 12.97 16.75 -3.48
C LEU A 129 12.84 17.45 -2.11
N LEU A 130 13.41 16.88 -1.06
CA LEU A 130 13.40 17.51 0.27
C LEU A 130 14.18 18.84 0.27
N LYS A 131 15.31 18.90 -0.44
CA LYS A 131 16.10 20.13 -0.59
C LYS A 131 15.39 21.20 -1.43
N SER A 132 14.54 20.81 -2.38
CA SER A 132 13.73 21.76 -3.17
C SER A 132 12.48 22.25 -2.43
N GLY A 133 12.18 21.71 -1.25
CA GLY A 133 11.03 22.13 -0.44
C GLY A 133 9.83 21.20 -0.50
N ALA A 134 9.91 20.07 -1.18
CA ALA A 134 8.81 19.14 -1.33
C ALA A 134 8.34 18.59 0.02
N ALA A 135 7.03 18.59 0.23
CA ALA A 135 6.44 18.07 1.46
C ALA A 135 6.68 16.56 1.61
N PRO A 136 7.20 16.08 2.76
CA PRO A 136 7.39 14.64 3.03
C PRO A 136 6.16 13.78 2.76
N ARG A 137 4.95 14.27 3.08
CA ARG A 137 3.70 13.54 2.82
C ARG A 137 3.38 13.39 1.33
N ARG A 138 3.81 14.34 0.48
CA ARG A 138 3.63 14.26 -0.99
C ARG A 138 4.67 13.36 -1.64
N ILE A 139 5.88 13.30 -1.08
CA ILE A 139 6.86 12.26 -1.45
C ILE A 139 6.29 10.87 -1.14
N LEU A 140 5.65 10.69 0.03
CA LEU A 140 4.98 9.43 0.38
C LEU A 140 3.84 9.07 -0.59
N ASP A 141 3.04 10.04 -1.06
CA ASP A 141 2.02 9.78 -2.09
C ASP A 141 2.62 9.17 -3.36
N ALA A 142 3.75 9.72 -3.83
CA ALA A 142 4.46 9.19 -4.99
C ALA A 142 5.05 7.79 -4.73
N ILE A 143 5.51 7.50 -3.51
CA ILE A 143 5.95 6.16 -3.10
C ILE A 143 4.76 5.16 -3.14
N GLN A 144 3.57 5.57 -2.71
CA GLN A 144 2.35 4.74 -2.81
C GLN A 144 2.00 4.43 -4.27
N VAL A 145 2.10 5.41 -5.17
CA VAL A 145 1.93 5.21 -6.62
C VAL A 145 2.98 4.24 -7.17
N ALA A 146 4.23 4.33 -6.72
CA ALA A 146 5.28 3.38 -7.09
C ALA A 146 4.97 1.95 -6.60
N ALA A 147 4.49 1.79 -5.36
CA ALA A 147 4.07 0.49 -4.83
C ALA A 147 2.89 -0.10 -5.64
N ALA A 148 1.89 0.71 -5.99
CA ALA A 148 0.80 0.32 -6.88
C ALA A 148 1.31 -0.14 -8.26
N GLN A 149 2.33 0.53 -8.79
CA GLN A 149 2.97 0.11 -10.03
C GLN A 149 3.63 -1.27 -9.92
N VAL A 150 4.25 -1.61 -8.78
CA VAL A 150 4.84 -2.94 -8.56
C VAL A 150 3.75 -4.04 -8.55
N ILE A 151 2.56 -3.75 -8.00
CA ILE A 151 1.39 -4.64 -8.10
C ILE A 151 0.99 -4.84 -9.57
N LEU A 152 0.86 -3.76 -10.34
CA LEU A 152 0.47 -3.82 -11.76
C LEU A 152 1.40 -4.68 -12.62
N GLU A 153 2.68 -4.73 -12.26
CA GLU A 153 3.71 -5.49 -12.98
C GLU A 153 3.84 -6.95 -12.50
N THR A 154 3.15 -7.31 -11.41
CA THR A 154 3.12 -8.68 -10.90
C THR A 154 2.34 -9.56 -11.89
N GLY A 155 2.98 -10.63 -12.35
CA GLY A 155 2.44 -11.51 -13.39
C GLY A 155 1.82 -12.78 -12.82
N ASP A 156 2.67 -13.71 -12.39
CA ASP A 156 2.22 -15.01 -11.87
C ASP A 156 1.40 -14.85 -10.59
N VAL A 157 0.33 -15.64 -10.48
CA VAL A 157 -0.60 -15.62 -9.35
C VAL A 157 0.08 -15.90 -7.99
N ASN A 158 1.24 -16.57 -7.99
CA ASN A 158 2.01 -16.87 -6.78
C ASN A 158 3.07 -15.81 -6.43
N ASN A 159 3.27 -14.78 -7.27
CA ASN A 159 4.34 -13.79 -7.08
C ASN A 159 3.90 -12.55 -6.28
N TYR A 160 2.65 -12.48 -5.83
CA TYR A 160 2.06 -11.29 -5.20
C TYR A 160 2.60 -10.93 -3.81
N SER A 161 3.20 -11.86 -3.06
CA SER A 161 3.59 -11.63 -1.66
C SER A 161 4.41 -10.34 -1.47
N MET A 162 5.45 -10.11 -2.28
CA MET A 162 6.31 -8.92 -2.08
C MET A 162 5.65 -7.61 -2.51
N SER A 163 4.81 -7.62 -3.55
CA SER A 163 4.11 -6.41 -4.00
C SER A 163 2.97 -6.04 -3.04
N GLN A 164 2.29 -7.05 -2.49
CA GLN A 164 1.28 -6.91 -1.44
C GLN A 164 1.86 -6.29 -0.17
N HIS A 165 2.87 -6.91 0.42
CA HIS A 165 3.50 -6.42 1.65
C HIS A 165 4.12 -5.04 1.48
N GLY A 166 4.71 -4.77 0.31
CA GLY A 166 5.18 -3.43 -0.06
C GLY A 166 4.06 -2.38 0.08
N TYR A 167 2.90 -2.66 -0.53
CA TYR A 167 1.79 -1.73 -0.50
C TYR A 167 1.15 -1.59 0.89
N GLU A 168 0.92 -2.70 1.61
CA GLU A 168 0.39 -2.69 2.99
C GLU A 168 1.24 -1.81 3.93
N TYR A 169 2.56 -1.92 3.80
CA TYR A 169 3.49 -1.10 4.54
C TYR A 169 3.33 0.40 4.19
N CYS A 170 3.24 0.74 2.91
CA CYS A 170 3.05 2.12 2.45
C CYS A 170 1.71 2.71 2.92
N ASN A 171 0.64 1.92 2.91
CA ASN A 171 -0.66 2.30 3.44
C ASN A 171 -0.58 2.60 4.95
N THR A 172 0.03 1.70 5.72
CA THR A 172 0.24 1.92 7.17
C THR A 172 1.10 3.15 7.45
N LEU A 173 2.13 3.40 6.64
CA LEU A 173 2.95 4.60 6.76
C LEU A 173 2.15 5.87 6.45
N GLY A 174 1.28 5.84 5.44
CA GLY A 174 0.36 6.92 5.10
C GLY A 174 -0.54 7.26 6.28
N TRP A 175 -1.19 6.24 6.86
CA TRP A 175 -1.97 6.37 8.09
C TRP A 175 -1.15 6.94 9.25
N PHE A 176 0.10 6.48 9.45
CA PHE A 176 0.97 6.97 10.52
C PHE A 176 1.32 8.45 10.36
N TYR A 177 1.60 8.88 9.12
CA TYR A 177 1.85 10.28 8.80
C TYR A 177 0.65 11.18 9.11
N ASP A 178 -0.54 10.71 8.77
CA ASP A 178 -1.79 11.46 8.95
C ASP A 178 -2.25 11.45 10.42
N THR A 179 -1.87 10.41 11.18
CA THR A 179 -2.32 10.20 12.56
C THR A 179 -1.39 10.79 13.61
N PHE A 180 -0.06 10.76 13.43
CA PHE A 180 0.91 11.12 14.48
C PHE A 180 1.93 12.15 14.02
N GLN A 181 2.29 13.09 14.91
CA GLN A 181 3.37 14.06 14.69
C GLN A 181 4.71 13.55 15.26
N HIS A 182 5.13 12.34 14.84
CA HIS A 182 6.32 11.70 15.39
C HIS A 182 7.62 12.31 14.78
N PRO A 183 8.66 12.60 15.59
CA PRO A 183 9.88 13.29 15.15
C PRO A 183 10.73 12.47 14.17
N HIS A 184 10.59 11.16 14.16
CA HIS A 184 11.36 10.26 13.29
C HIS A 184 10.65 9.88 11.98
N ARG A 185 9.54 10.53 11.63
CA ARG A 185 8.78 10.21 10.40
C ARG A 185 9.61 10.35 9.13
N LEU A 186 10.48 11.36 9.03
CA LEU A 186 11.22 11.66 7.80
C LEU A 186 12.06 10.46 7.32
N LYS A 187 12.70 9.75 8.25
CA LYS A 187 13.55 8.57 7.99
C LYS A 187 12.75 7.44 7.32
N LEU A 188 11.46 7.34 7.63
CA LEU A 188 10.58 6.30 7.08
C LEU A 188 10.28 6.48 5.58
N LEU A 189 10.51 7.67 5.00
CA LEU A 189 10.43 7.85 3.55
C LEU A 189 11.49 7.01 2.83
N PHE A 190 12.73 7.01 3.36
CA PHE A 190 13.83 6.22 2.82
C PHE A 190 13.61 4.74 3.03
N VAL A 191 13.08 4.34 4.20
CA VAL A 191 12.69 2.96 4.47
C VAL A 191 11.64 2.48 3.46
N ALA A 192 10.57 3.25 3.29
CA ALA A 192 9.51 2.92 2.34
C ALA A 192 10.03 2.80 0.91
N ALA A 193 10.76 3.82 0.45
CA ALA A 193 11.20 3.84 -0.94
C ALA A 193 12.24 2.76 -1.25
N SER A 194 13.17 2.46 -0.33
CA SER A 194 14.10 1.33 -0.45
C SER A 194 13.35 0.00 -0.47
N PHE A 195 12.37 -0.19 0.43
CA PHE A 195 11.56 -1.41 0.47
C PHE A 195 10.80 -1.65 -0.84
N ILE A 196 10.15 -0.62 -1.39
CA ILE A 196 9.45 -0.73 -2.68
C ILE A 196 10.42 -0.91 -3.84
N GLN A 197 11.59 -0.30 -3.79
CA GLN A 197 12.61 -0.48 -4.83
C GLN A 197 13.11 -1.93 -4.86
N HIS A 198 13.37 -2.54 -3.71
CA HIS A 198 13.72 -3.96 -3.63
C HIS A 198 12.55 -4.86 -4.03
N ALA A 199 11.31 -4.46 -3.75
CA ALA A 199 10.12 -5.16 -4.25
C ALA A 199 10.07 -5.12 -5.78
N ALA A 200 10.35 -3.96 -6.38
CA ALA A 200 10.41 -3.80 -7.81
C ALA A 200 11.53 -4.64 -8.44
N GLU A 201 12.73 -4.65 -7.86
CA GLU A 201 13.84 -5.54 -8.28
C GLU A 201 13.42 -7.01 -8.22
N HIS A 202 12.92 -7.45 -7.07
CA HIS A 202 12.43 -8.81 -6.88
C HIS A 202 11.38 -9.19 -7.93
N GLN A 203 10.39 -8.34 -8.17
CA GLN A 203 9.36 -8.62 -9.16
C GLN A 203 9.93 -8.67 -10.58
N ARG A 204 10.84 -7.77 -10.97
CA ARG A 204 11.44 -7.79 -12.31
C ARG A 204 12.26 -9.06 -12.57
N ASP A 205 12.96 -9.55 -11.55
CA ASP A 205 13.89 -10.67 -11.68
C ASP A 205 13.24 -12.03 -11.40
N THR A 206 11.98 -12.05 -10.94
CA THR A 206 11.22 -13.29 -10.74
C THR A 206 10.56 -13.75 -12.06
N PRO A 207 10.73 -15.02 -12.47
CA PRO A 207 10.10 -15.55 -13.68
C PRO A 207 8.57 -15.37 -13.72
N ASN A 208 8.03 -15.30 -14.93
CA ASN A 208 6.59 -15.13 -15.21
C ASN A 208 5.98 -13.82 -14.70
N ASN A 209 6.78 -12.91 -14.15
CA ASN A 209 6.37 -11.52 -14.04
C ASN A 209 6.49 -10.84 -15.39
N LEU A 210 5.49 -10.01 -15.69
CA LEU A 210 5.21 -9.60 -17.05
C LEU A 210 5.73 -8.19 -17.34
N GLY A 211 6.29 -7.52 -16.33
CA GLY A 211 6.77 -6.15 -16.41
C GLY A 211 5.66 -5.17 -16.78
N ARG A 212 6.04 -3.97 -17.25
CA ARG A 212 5.06 -3.01 -17.79
C ARG A 212 4.51 -3.54 -19.11
N ARG A 213 3.19 -3.67 -19.18
CA ARG A 213 2.48 -4.01 -20.41
C ARG A 213 1.32 -3.04 -20.62
N THR A 214 1.10 -2.69 -21.87
CA THR A 214 -0.14 -2.04 -22.28
C THR A 214 -1.23 -3.09 -22.34
N LEU A 215 -2.28 -2.92 -21.55
CA LEU A 215 -3.46 -3.77 -21.60
C LEU A 215 -4.50 -3.11 -22.50
N THR A 216 -5.01 -3.88 -23.45
CA THR A 216 -6.01 -3.40 -24.41
C THR A 216 -7.40 -3.77 -23.88
N PRO A 217 -8.31 -2.81 -23.70
CA PRO A 217 -9.69 -3.11 -23.36
C PRO A 217 -10.36 -4.01 -24.40
N PRO A 218 -11.40 -4.78 -24.02
CA PRO A 218 -12.17 -5.57 -24.98
C PRO A 218 -12.66 -4.72 -26.18
N PRO A 219 -12.74 -5.30 -27.39
CA PRO A 219 -13.22 -4.58 -28.57
C PRO A 219 -14.59 -3.94 -28.33
N GLY A 220 -14.71 -2.65 -28.68
CA GLY A 220 -15.94 -1.88 -28.51
C GLY A 220 -16.14 -1.28 -27.11
N ALA A 221 -15.23 -1.50 -26.16
CA ALA A 221 -15.32 -0.94 -24.81
C ALA A 221 -15.45 0.60 -24.78
N SER A 222 -14.86 1.30 -25.75
CA SER A 222 -14.98 2.76 -25.88
C SER A 222 -16.39 3.25 -26.17
N GLY A 223 -17.28 2.38 -26.66
CA GLY A 223 -18.69 2.70 -26.91
C GLY A 223 -19.65 2.23 -25.82
N TRP A 224 -19.16 1.59 -24.77
CA TRP A 224 -20.00 1.08 -23.68
C TRP A 224 -20.34 2.20 -22.69
N SER A 225 -21.54 2.12 -22.11
CA SER A 225 -21.95 2.98 -21.00
C SER A 225 -21.18 2.63 -19.72
N ALA A 226 -21.16 3.58 -18.77
CA ALA A 226 -20.59 3.37 -17.43
C ALA A 226 -21.13 2.08 -16.77
N THR A 227 -22.44 1.84 -16.82
CA THR A 227 -23.08 0.65 -16.25
C THR A 227 -22.59 -0.64 -16.92
N GLN A 228 -22.44 -0.65 -18.24
CA GLN A 228 -21.93 -1.83 -18.96
C GLN A 228 -20.47 -2.12 -18.61
N LEU A 229 -19.63 -1.09 -18.48
CA LEU A 229 -18.23 -1.23 -18.07
C LEU A 229 -18.12 -1.78 -16.64
N LEU A 230 -18.91 -1.27 -15.70
CA LEU A 230 -18.89 -1.72 -14.30
C LEU A 230 -19.38 -3.17 -14.15
N ALA A 231 -20.48 -3.54 -14.81
CA ALA A 231 -20.98 -4.92 -14.76
C ALA A 231 -19.97 -5.93 -15.34
N LYS A 232 -19.24 -5.54 -16.40
CA LYS A 232 -18.18 -6.37 -16.98
C LYS A 232 -16.94 -6.43 -16.08
N LEU A 233 -16.58 -5.31 -15.46
CA LEU A 233 -15.47 -5.24 -14.51
C LEU A 233 -15.73 -6.15 -13.31
N GLU A 234 -16.92 -6.07 -12.71
CA GLU A 234 -17.34 -6.94 -11.60
C GLU A 234 -17.25 -8.42 -12.00
N ALA A 235 -17.80 -8.80 -13.16
CA ALA A 235 -17.70 -10.16 -13.66
C ALA A 235 -16.25 -10.63 -13.84
N ALA A 236 -15.37 -9.78 -14.39
CA ALA A 236 -13.95 -10.09 -14.56
C ALA A 236 -13.22 -10.24 -13.21
N LEU A 237 -13.54 -9.38 -12.23
CA LEU A 237 -12.96 -9.45 -10.88
C LEU A 237 -13.34 -10.76 -10.18
N LEU A 238 -14.62 -11.14 -10.22
CA LEU A 238 -15.12 -12.37 -9.60
C LEU A 238 -14.66 -13.63 -10.34
N ALA A 239 -14.36 -13.53 -11.63
CA ALA A 239 -13.75 -14.59 -12.43
C ALA A 239 -12.23 -14.69 -12.29
N LEU A 240 -11.59 -13.79 -11.51
CA LEU A 240 -10.13 -13.72 -11.33
C LEU A 240 -9.36 -13.39 -12.63
N GLU A 241 -9.99 -12.63 -13.53
CA GLU A 241 -9.41 -12.20 -14.81
C GLU A 241 -8.66 -10.88 -14.64
N ALA A 242 -7.43 -10.95 -14.14
CA ALA A 242 -6.67 -9.79 -13.67
C ALA A 242 -6.36 -8.75 -14.76
N ASP A 243 -5.91 -9.19 -15.93
CA ASP A 243 -5.56 -8.28 -17.03
C ASP A 243 -6.83 -7.63 -17.63
N GLU A 244 -7.94 -8.37 -17.74
CA GLU A 244 -9.22 -7.81 -18.19
C GLU A 244 -9.79 -6.81 -17.17
N SER A 245 -9.68 -7.11 -15.87
CA SER A 245 -10.11 -6.21 -14.79
C SER A 245 -9.37 -4.86 -14.85
N VAL A 246 -8.05 -4.88 -15.08
CA VAL A 246 -7.26 -3.64 -15.25
C VAL A 246 -7.67 -2.91 -16.53
N ALA A 247 -7.84 -3.62 -17.65
CA ALA A 247 -8.20 -3.01 -18.92
C ALA A 247 -9.58 -2.34 -18.88
N LEU A 248 -10.57 -2.96 -18.23
CA LEU A 248 -11.90 -2.39 -18.02
C LEU A 248 -11.88 -1.19 -17.07
N THR A 249 -11.09 -1.27 -15.99
CA THR A 249 -10.88 -0.13 -15.07
C THR A 249 -10.26 1.06 -15.82
N ALA A 250 -9.23 0.82 -16.63
CA ALA A 250 -8.60 1.85 -17.45
C ALA A 250 -9.57 2.46 -18.48
N ALA A 251 -10.39 1.64 -19.13
CA ALA A 251 -11.41 2.11 -20.07
C ALA A 251 -12.45 3.00 -19.38
N TYR A 252 -12.91 2.62 -18.18
CA TYR A 252 -13.84 3.41 -17.39
C TYR A 252 -13.28 4.79 -17.03
N LEU A 253 -12.01 4.82 -16.58
CA LEU A 253 -11.32 6.06 -16.23
C LEU A 253 -11.09 6.96 -17.45
N ALA A 254 -10.67 6.38 -18.58
CA ALA A 254 -10.43 7.10 -19.83
C ALA A 254 -11.71 7.71 -20.43
N ALA A 255 -12.86 7.06 -20.20
CA ALA A 255 -14.17 7.58 -20.61
C ALA A 255 -14.65 8.77 -19.76
N GLY A 256 -13.93 9.14 -18.69
CA GLY A 256 -14.24 10.31 -17.86
C GLY A 256 -15.49 10.14 -16.99
N HIS A 257 -15.90 8.91 -16.71
CA HIS A 257 -17.04 8.61 -15.85
C HIS A 257 -16.78 8.97 -14.37
N ASP A 258 -17.87 9.01 -13.58
CA ASP A 258 -17.81 9.25 -12.14
C ASP A 258 -17.05 8.11 -11.43
N ARG A 259 -16.07 8.44 -10.59
CA ARG A 259 -15.26 7.44 -9.88
C ARG A 259 -15.99 6.78 -8.72
N ALA A 260 -17.06 7.38 -8.18
CA ALA A 260 -17.74 6.81 -7.01
C ALA A 260 -18.33 5.40 -7.29
N PRO A 261 -19.08 5.17 -8.39
CA PRO A 261 -19.52 3.81 -8.75
C PRO A 261 -18.36 2.84 -9.00
N LEU A 262 -17.25 3.30 -9.59
CA LEU A 262 -16.06 2.46 -9.78
C LEU A 262 -15.48 2.02 -8.44
N VAL A 263 -15.24 2.95 -7.52
CA VAL A 263 -14.73 2.63 -6.17
C VAL A 263 -15.66 1.65 -5.45
N GLN A 264 -16.97 1.81 -5.59
CA GLN A 264 -17.94 0.88 -5.00
C GLN A 264 -17.81 -0.52 -5.59
N THR A 265 -17.78 -0.68 -6.92
CA THR A 265 -17.60 -1.98 -7.58
C THR A 265 -16.30 -2.66 -7.15
N LEU A 266 -15.20 -1.90 -7.11
CA LEU A 266 -13.90 -2.37 -6.67
C LEU A 266 -13.90 -2.82 -5.20
N ALA A 267 -14.58 -2.08 -4.32
CA ALA A 267 -14.72 -2.42 -2.90
C ALA A 267 -15.58 -3.67 -2.69
N SER A 268 -16.72 -3.78 -3.37
CA SER A 268 -17.60 -4.96 -3.31
C SER A 268 -16.84 -6.23 -3.74
N ALA A 269 -16.16 -6.19 -4.88
CA ALA A 269 -15.39 -7.35 -5.34
C ALA A 269 -14.27 -7.74 -4.35
N ALA A 270 -13.60 -6.79 -3.71
CA ALA A 270 -12.56 -7.08 -2.72
C ALA A 270 -13.10 -7.85 -1.50
N VAL A 271 -14.33 -7.56 -1.07
CA VAL A 271 -14.97 -8.25 0.06
C VAL A 271 -15.64 -9.57 -0.35
N GLU A 272 -16.07 -9.69 -1.61
CA GLU A 272 -16.69 -10.91 -2.14
C GLU A 272 -15.68 -12.02 -2.43
N VAL A 273 -14.53 -11.69 -3.03
CA VAL A 273 -13.47 -12.63 -3.47
C VAL A 273 -12.60 -13.11 -2.30
N GLY A 274 -13.25 -13.39 -1.17
CA GLY A 274 -12.66 -13.52 0.14
C GLY A 274 -12.55 -14.94 0.68
N ASN A 275 -11.34 -15.48 0.75
CA ASN A 275 -10.99 -16.66 1.58
C ASN A 275 -9.73 -16.47 2.44
N ASP A 276 -9.08 -15.32 2.33
CA ASP A 276 -7.96 -14.89 3.14
C ASP A 276 -8.16 -13.41 3.52
N PRO A 277 -8.41 -13.09 4.81
CA PRO A 277 -8.66 -11.73 5.27
C PRO A 277 -7.52 -10.74 4.95
N HIS A 278 -6.27 -11.20 4.88
CA HIS A 278 -5.13 -10.34 4.53
C HIS A 278 -5.26 -9.83 3.08
N ASN A 279 -5.70 -10.70 2.18
CA ASN A 279 -5.88 -10.33 0.77
C ASN A 279 -7.11 -9.42 0.55
N GLN A 280 -8.18 -9.59 1.33
CA GLN A 280 -9.31 -8.66 1.27
C GLN A 280 -8.88 -7.25 1.67
N GLU A 281 -8.14 -7.15 2.77
CA GLU A 281 -7.71 -5.87 3.33
C GLU A 281 -6.78 -5.09 2.40
N LEU A 282 -5.83 -5.76 1.73
CA LEU A 282 -4.96 -5.12 0.74
C LEU A 282 -5.73 -4.39 -0.38
N GLY A 283 -6.80 -5.01 -0.88
CA GLY A 283 -7.68 -4.39 -1.87
C GLY A 283 -8.35 -3.13 -1.33
N LEU A 284 -8.76 -3.15 -0.05
CA LEU A 284 -9.37 -2.00 0.62
C LEU A 284 -8.35 -0.91 0.96
N SER A 285 -7.12 -1.27 1.30
CA SER A 285 -6.00 -0.36 1.58
C SER A 285 -5.65 0.52 0.36
N LEU A 286 -5.72 -0.03 -0.84
CA LEU A 286 -5.59 0.75 -2.10
C LEU A 286 -6.71 1.80 -2.25
N LEU A 287 -7.95 1.46 -1.89
CA LEU A 287 -9.09 2.38 -1.96
C LEU A 287 -9.05 3.44 -0.84
N GLU A 288 -8.60 3.04 0.35
CA GLU A 288 -8.36 3.96 1.47
C GLU A 288 -7.34 5.05 1.07
N ASP A 289 -6.21 4.64 0.49
CA ASP A 289 -5.19 5.57 0.03
C ASP A 289 -5.65 6.39 -1.17
N TYR A 290 -6.41 5.81 -2.10
CA TYR A 290 -7.03 6.57 -3.18
C TYR A 290 -7.83 7.74 -2.64
N ALA A 291 -8.63 7.55 -1.59
CA ALA A 291 -9.44 8.62 -1.01
C ALA A 291 -8.60 9.74 -0.36
N LYS A 292 -7.37 9.46 0.07
CA LYS A 292 -6.54 10.36 0.89
C LYS A 292 -5.38 11.01 0.13
N THR A 293 -4.83 10.32 -0.86
CA THR A 293 -3.65 10.74 -1.60
C THR A 293 -3.91 12.01 -2.41
N ARG A 294 -2.86 12.83 -2.60
CA ARG A 294 -2.87 13.93 -3.58
C ARG A 294 -1.86 13.70 -4.70
N ALA A 295 -1.44 12.46 -4.94
CA ALA A 295 -0.67 12.12 -6.13
C ALA A 295 -1.45 12.53 -7.40
N HIS A 296 -0.73 12.99 -8.41
CA HIS A 296 -1.26 13.29 -9.73
C HIS A 296 -1.78 12.03 -10.41
N ASP A 297 -1.07 10.91 -10.27
CA ASP A 297 -1.44 9.60 -10.83
C ASP A 297 -2.12 8.68 -9.81
N ARG A 298 -3.00 9.26 -8.97
CA ARG A 298 -3.76 8.49 -7.97
C ARG A 298 -4.68 7.43 -8.59
N ASP A 299 -5.15 7.61 -9.82
CA ASP A 299 -6.01 6.64 -10.51
C ASP A 299 -5.26 5.30 -10.75
N ARG A 300 -3.91 5.29 -10.69
CA ARG A 300 -3.10 4.05 -10.67
C ARG A 300 -3.42 3.13 -9.50
N LEU A 301 -3.85 3.66 -8.35
CA LEU A 301 -4.25 2.86 -7.20
C LEU A 301 -5.52 2.04 -7.50
N LEU A 302 -6.45 2.57 -8.29
CA LEU A 302 -7.65 1.85 -8.71
C LEU A 302 -7.32 0.71 -9.67
N LEU A 303 -6.39 0.96 -10.61
CA LEU A 303 -5.87 -0.08 -11.51
C LEU A 303 -5.18 -1.20 -10.71
N ALA A 304 -4.33 -0.83 -9.75
CA ALA A 304 -3.63 -1.78 -8.90
C ALA A 304 -4.59 -2.57 -8.01
N GLN A 305 -5.67 -1.96 -7.53
CA GLN A 305 -6.72 -2.65 -6.77
C GLN A 305 -7.40 -3.72 -7.63
N ALA A 306 -7.80 -3.38 -8.86
CA ALA A 306 -8.40 -4.34 -9.77
C ALA A 306 -7.43 -5.50 -10.08
N LYS A 307 -6.16 -5.18 -10.35
CA LYS A 307 -5.10 -6.18 -10.59
C LYS A 307 -4.92 -7.10 -9.40
N HIS A 308 -4.82 -6.54 -8.21
CA HIS A 308 -4.61 -7.27 -6.98
C HIS A 308 -5.76 -8.24 -6.71
N THR A 309 -6.99 -7.72 -6.65
CA THR A 309 -8.19 -8.48 -6.26
C THR A 309 -8.40 -9.71 -7.15
N ALA A 310 -8.22 -9.55 -8.47
CA ALA A 310 -8.36 -10.64 -9.42
C ALA A 310 -7.11 -11.50 -9.60
N GLY A 311 -5.91 -10.97 -9.34
CA GLY A 311 -4.66 -11.55 -9.84
C GLY A 311 -3.92 -12.50 -8.92
N HIS A 312 -4.07 -12.37 -7.60
CA HIS A 312 -3.36 -13.27 -6.69
C HIS A 312 -4.07 -14.62 -6.54
N ARG A 313 -3.31 -15.65 -6.18
CA ARG A 313 -3.85 -16.98 -5.90
C ARG A 313 -4.91 -16.94 -4.80
N LYS A 314 -6.05 -17.57 -5.07
CA LYS A 314 -7.10 -17.87 -4.07
C LYS A 314 -6.98 -19.33 -3.62
N TYR A 315 -7.36 -19.62 -2.37
CA TYR A 315 -7.32 -20.97 -1.80
C TYR A 315 -8.72 -21.57 -1.64
N GLY A 316 -9.01 -22.63 -2.38
CA GLY A 316 -10.36 -23.19 -2.40
C GLY A 316 -11.35 -22.29 -3.15
N ASP A 317 -12.61 -22.30 -2.75
CA ASP A 317 -13.67 -21.52 -3.38
C ASP A 317 -13.69 -20.09 -2.83
N HIS A 318 -13.27 -19.12 -3.63
CA HIS A 318 -13.09 -17.72 -3.21
C HIS A 318 -14.39 -16.96 -2.94
N LEU A 319 -15.55 -17.52 -3.31
CA LEU A 319 -16.86 -16.92 -3.08
C LEU A 319 -17.64 -17.65 -1.99
N GLU A 320 -17.06 -18.67 -1.35
CA GLU A 320 -17.74 -19.47 -0.34
C GLU A 320 -18.21 -18.62 0.85
N CYS A 321 -17.33 -17.78 1.40
CA CYS A 321 -17.67 -16.91 2.51
C CYS A 321 -18.81 -15.95 2.14
N TYR A 322 -18.71 -15.31 0.97
CA TYR A 322 -19.75 -14.40 0.48
C TYR A 322 -21.11 -15.09 0.37
N ARG A 323 -21.19 -16.25 -0.30
CA ARG A 323 -22.45 -16.99 -0.45
C ARG A 323 -23.04 -17.40 0.90
N ARG A 324 -22.21 -17.84 1.86
CA ARG A 324 -22.67 -18.20 3.21
C ARG A 324 -23.25 -17.01 3.96
N PHE A 325 -22.58 -15.85 3.89
CA PHE A 325 -23.11 -14.63 4.50
C PHE A 325 -24.38 -14.15 3.80
N ALA A 326 -24.42 -14.19 2.47
CA ALA A 326 -25.60 -13.80 1.71
C ALA A 326 -26.81 -14.69 2.04
N GLU A 327 -26.63 -16.01 2.09
CA GLU A 327 -27.66 -16.96 2.53
C GLU A 327 -28.15 -16.65 3.95
N ALA A 328 -27.22 -16.45 4.89
CA ALA A 328 -27.56 -16.13 6.28
C ALA A 328 -28.29 -14.79 6.43
N MET A 329 -28.06 -13.85 5.52
CA MET A 329 -28.66 -12.51 5.51
C MET A 329 -29.88 -12.40 4.58
N GLY A 330 -30.26 -13.46 3.86
CA GLY A 330 -31.38 -13.46 2.91
C GLY A 330 -31.14 -12.62 1.64
N VAL A 331 -29.88 -12.51 1.19
CA VAL A 331 -29.49 -11.82 -0.04
C VAL A 331 -29.34 -12.84 -1.17
N GLU A 332 -29.99 -12.60 -2.30
CA GLU A 332 -29.81 -13.42 -3.51
C GLU A 332 -28.43 -13.14 -4.15
N VAL A 333 -27.71 -14.21 -4.51
CA VAL A 333 -26.38 -14.20 -5.15
C VAL A 333 -26.44 -14.84 -6.51
#